data_AF-A0A5N5TEY9-F1
#
_entry.id   AF-A0A5N5TEY9-F1
#
_cell.length_a   1.000
_cell.length_b   1.000
_cell.length_c   1.000
_cell.angle_alpha   90.00
_cell.angle_beta   90.00
_cell.angle_gamma   90.00
#
_symmetry.space_group_name_H-M   'P 1'
#
loop_
_entity.id
_entity.type
_entity.pdbx_description
1 polymer ?
#
loop_
_entity_poly.entity_id
_entity_poly.type
_entity_poly.pdbx_seq_one_letter_code
_entity_poly.pdbx_strand_id
1 'polypeptide(L)'
;MSYNVFGVFVIYFSIFICGLIAYASFAGCDPMLLGILKRKEEILPYFVMNKMGSIPGLPGIYVSAIISGLLSTLSSLTNSNAAQIWRDFCLKFEHFQTASSSYATLVNKIICKWNKFLH
;
A
#
# COMPACT_ATOMS: atom_id res chain seq x y z
N MET A 1 16.51 -17.06 -11.46
CA MET A 1 15.32 -17.17 -10.57
C MET A 1 15.66 -17.45 -9.11
N SER A 2 16.77 -18.13 -8.78
CA SER A 2 17.11 -18.50 -7.39
C SER A 2 17.35 -17.33 -6.43
N TYR A 3 17.91 -16.21 -6.89
CA TYR A 3 18.17 -15.03 -6.05
C TYR A 3 16.91 -14.31 -5.55
N ASN A 4 15.85 -14.19 -6.37
CA ASN A 4 14.58 -13.61 -5.94
C ASN A 4 13.89 -14.47 -4.88
N VAL A 5 13.95 -15.80 -5.03
CA VAL A 5 13.36 -16.74 -4.06
C VAL A 5 14.07 -16.63 -2.72
N PHE A 6 15.41 -16.57 -2.73
CA PHE A 6 16.19 -16.36 -1.51
C PHE A 6 15.86 -15.02 -0.83
N GLY A 7 15.78 -13.93 -1.60
CA GLY A 7 15.42 -12.60 -1.06
C GLY A 7 14.03 -12.57 -0.42
N VAL A 8 13.03 -13.17 -1.08
CA VAL A 8 11.67 -13.27 -0.57
C VAL A 8 11.62 -14.10 0.72
N PHE A 9 12.37 -15.20 0.79
CA PHE A 9 12.48 -16.02 2.00
C PHE A 9 13.03 -15.23 3.19
N VAL A 10 14.11 -14.47 2.99
CA VAL A 10 14.72 -13.62 4.03
C VAL A 10 13.74 -12.55 4.53
N ILE A 11 12.98 -11.94 3.62
CA ILE A 11 11.98 -10.91 3.98
C ILE A 11 10.86 -11.54 4.82
N TYR A 12 10.28 -12.67 4.40
CA TYR A 12 9.22 -13.33 5.17
C TYR A 12 9.69 -13.79 6.54
N PHE A 13 10.90 -14.34 6.63
CA PHE A 13 11.48 -14.74 7.90
C PHE A 13 11.65 -13.55 8.86
N SER A 14 12.13 -12.41 8.35
CA SER A 14 12.28 -11.18 9.14
C SER A 14 10.94 -10.63 9.64
N ILE A 15 9.90 -10.64 8.79
CA ILE A 15 8.54 -10.22 9.18
C ILE A 15 7.98 -11.13 10.27
N PHE A 16 8.18 -12.44 10.15
CA PHE A 16 7.72 -13.41 11.14
C PHE A 16 8.36 -13.18 12.51
N ILE A 17 9.67 -12.99 12.57
CA ILE A 17 10.39 -12.69 13.81
C ILE A 17 9.92 -11.35 14.41
N CYS A 18 9.74 -10.31 13.59
CA CYS A 18 9.18 -9.03 14.05
C CYS A 18 7.77 -9.19 14.64
N GLY A 19 6.91 -10.00 14.01
CA GLY A 19 5.57 -10.31 14.51
C GLY A 19 5.60 -11.06 15.85
N LEU A 20 6.53 -12.00 16.01
CA LEU A 20 6.71 -12.75 17.26
C LEU A 20 7.22 -11.85 18.40
N ILE A 21 8.15 -10.94 18.11
CA ILE A 21 8.64 -9.93 19.07
C ILE A 21 7.53 -8.97 19.47
N ALA A 22 6.73 -8.50 18.50
CA ALA A 22 5.57 -7.66 18.77
C ALA A 22 4.55 -8.38 19.67
N TYR A 23 4.25 -9.65 19.38
CA TYR A 23 3.38 -10.48 20.20
C TYR A 23 3.90 -10.66 21.63
N ALA A 24 5.17 -11.03 21.79
CA ALA A 24 5.79 -11.20 23.10
C ALA A 24 5.82 -9.89 23.92
N SER A 25 5.96 -8.74 23.24
CA SER A 25 5.98 -7.42 23.89
C SER A 25 4.63 -7.00 24.49
N PHE A 26 3.52 -7.56 23.98
CA PHE A 26 2.17 -7.26 24.46
C PHE A 26 1.60 -8.30 25.42
N ALA A 27 2.29 -9.42 25.64
CA ALA A 27 1.84 -10.51 26.51
C ALA A 27 1.53 -10.09 27.97
N GLY A 28 2.06 -8.96 28.44
CA GLY A 28 1.78 -8.44 29.79
C GLY A 28 0.96 -7.15 29.83
N CYS A 29 0.74 -6.47 28.70
CA CYS A 29 0.08 -5.16 28.66
C CYS A 29 -0.51 -4.90 27.27
N ASP A 30 -1.67 -5.49 27.00
CA ASP A 30 -2.34 -5.39 25.70
C ASP A 30 -2.95 -3.99 25.48
N PRO A 31 -2.44 -3.17 24.55
CA PRO A 31 -2.99 -1.84 24.24
C PRO A 31 -4.40 -1.91 23.64
N MET A 32 -4.82 -3.09 23.16
CA MET A 32 -6.19 -3.37 22.75
C MET A 32 -7.15 -3.40 23.94
N LEU A 33 -6.72 -3.97 25.09
CA LEU A 33 -7.55 -4.05 26.29
C LEU A 33 -7.63 -2.70 27.02
N LEU A 34 -6.56 -1.88 26.93
CA LEU A 34 -6.54 -0.52 27.46
C LEU A 34 -7.42 0.48 26.67
N GLY A 35 -8.07 0.06 25.58
CA GLY A 35 -8.95 0.93 24.78
C GLY A 35 -8.22 2.01 23.98
N ILE A 36 -6.88 1.91 23.86
CA ILE A 36 -6.05 2.87 23.12
C ILE A 36 -6.22 2.66 21.60
N LEU A 37 -6.50 1.41 21.18
CA LEU A 37 -6.63 1.01 19.78
C LEU A 37 -8.07 0.65 19.45
N LYS A 38 -8.62 1.25 18.39
CA LYS A 38 -9.98 0.95 17.89
C LYS A 38 -10.02 -0.30 17.02
N ARG A 39 -8.95 -0.57 16.27
CA ARG A 39 -8.86 -1.74 15.39
C ARG A 39 -7.60 -2.55 15.67
N LYS A 40 -7.72 -3.87 15.54
CA LYS A 40 -6.60 -4.84 15.70
C LYS A 40 -5.48 -4.61 14.69
N GLU A 41 -5.81 -4.04 13.53
CA GLU A 41 -4.88 -3.67 12.45
C GLU A 41 -3.91 -2.55 12.83
N GLU A 42 -4.28 -1.69 13.78
CA GLU A 42 -3.48 -0.53 14.19
C GLU A 42 -2.43 -0.88 15.27
N ILE A 43 -2.43 -2.13 15.76
CA ILE A 43 -1.45 -2.62 16.73
C ILE A 43 -0.02 -2.51 16.21
N LEU A 44 0.21 -2.92 14.97
CA LEU A 44 1.54 -2.94 14.38
C LEU A 44 2.14 -1.52 14.22
N PRO A 45 1.44 -0.55 13.61
CA PRO A 45 1.94 0.82 13.57
C PRO A 45 2.10 1.43 14.97
N TYR A 46 1.20 1.15 15.92
CA TYR A 46 1.34 1.61 17.30
C TYR A 46 2.58 1.04 17.99
N PHE A 47 2.87 -0.25 17.80
CA PHE A 47 4.06 -0.91 18.31
C PHE A 47 5.35 -0.28 17.76
N VAL A 48 5.41 -0.05 16.44
CA VAL A 48 6.58 0.58 15.82
C VAL A 48 6.77 2.01 16.34
N MET A 49 5.70 2.80 16.43
CA MET A 49 5.79 4.18 16.89
C MET A 49 6.21 4.27 18.37
N ASN A 50 5.70 3.38 19.23
CA ASN A 50 5.88 3.51 20.68
C ASN A 50 7.07 2.71 21.25
N LYS A 51 7.39 1.53 20.69
CA LYS A 51 8.49 0.66 21.15
C LYS A 51 9.75 0.78 20.30
N MET A 52 9.60 1.01 18.98
CA MET A 52 10.74 1.25 18.09
C MET A 52 11.05 2.74 17.90
N GLY A 53 10.27 3.64 18.52
CA GLY A 53 10.51 5.08 18.53
C GLY A 53 11.81 5.49 19.22
N SER A 54 12.40 4.64 20.06
CA SER A 54 13.72 4.87 20.66
C SER A 54 14.86 4.88 19.63
N ILE A 55 14.64 4.31 18.44
CA ILE A 55 15.60 4.33 17.33
C ILE A 55 15.19 5.47 16.37
N PRO A 56 15.93 6.59 16.32
CA PRO A 56 15.60 7.69 15.44
C PRO A 56 15.64 7.25 13.98
N GLY A 57 14.59 7.55 13.21
CA GLY A 57 14.47 7.24 11.78
C GLY A 57 13.71 5.94 11.44
N LEU A 58 13.69 4.96 12.36
CA LEU A 58 13.02 3.67 12.11
C LEU A 58 11.50 3.79 11.89
N PRO A 59 10.75 4.60 12.66
CA PRO A 59 9.33 4.83 12.39
C PRO A 59 9.08 5.53 11.04
N GLY A 60 9.98 6.42 10.61
CA GLY A 60 9.88 7.12 9.33
C GLY A 60 10.06 6.17 8.13
N ILE A 61 11.00 5.24 8.23
CA ILE A 61 11.21 4.20 7.20
C ILE A 61 9.98 3.29 7.11
N TYR A 62 9.42 2.88 8.25
CA TYR A 62 8.21 2.05 8.28
C TYR A 62 7.01 2.72 7.60
N VAL A 63 6.73 3.98 7.96
CA VAL A 63 5.62 4.74 7.36
C VAL A 63 5.84 4.96 5.86
N SER A 64 7.06 5.31 5.44
CA SER A 64 7.36 5.51 4.02
C SER A 64 7.22 4.23 3.19
N ALA A 65 7.63 3.07 3.72
CA ALA A 65 7.46 1.78 3.06
C ALA A 65 5.98 1.41 2.84
N ILE A 66 5.14 1.62 3.87
CA ILE A 66 3.69 1.36 3.76
C ILE A 66 3.05 2.27 2.72
N ILE A 67 3.35 3.57 2.77
CA ILE A 67 2.81 4.55 1.81
C ILE A 67 3.26 4.20 0.38
N SER A 68 4.51 3.76 0.20
CA SER A 68 5.02 3.32 -1.11
C SER A 68 4.28 2.10 -1.66
N GLY A 69 4.02 1.10 -0.80
CA GLY A 69 3.25 -0.10 -1.18
C GLY A 69 1.80 0.23 -1.51
N LEU A 70 1.16 1.07 -0.70
CA LEU A 70 -0.19 1.58 -0.95
C LEU A 70 -0.25 2.34 -2.29
N LEU A 71 0.70 3.24 -2.53
CA LEU A 71 0.75 4.05 -3.75
C LEU A 71 0.96 3.19 -5.00
N SER A 72 1.79 2.16 -4.92
CA SER A 72 2.00 1.20 -6.03
C SER A 72 0.72 0.43 -6.37
N THR A 73 -0.01 0.01 -5.34
CA THR A 73 -1.30 -0.68 -5.50
C THR A 73 -2.34 0.25 -6.10
N LEU A 74 -2.45 1.49 -5.60
CA LEU A 74 -3.36 2.50 -6.11
C LEU A 74 -3.07 2.84 -7.58
N SER A 75 -1.79 2.98 -7.96
CA SER A 75 -1.40 3.22 -9.35
C SER A 75 -1.78 2.08 -10.28
N SER A 76 -1.70 0.83 -9.80
CA SER A 76 -2.10 -0.34 -10.59
C SER A 76 -3.62 -0.42 -10.74
N LEU A 77 -4.36 -0.07 -9.68
CA LEU A 77 -5.81 -0.02 -9.67
C LEU A 77 -6.34 1.05 -10.63
N THR A 78 -5.78 2.25 -10.63
CA THR A 78 -6.19 3.32 -11.55
C THR A 78 -5.91 2.95 -13.01
N ASN A 79 -4.74 2.37 -13.29
CA ASN A 79 -4.41 1.90 -14.63
C ASN A 79 -5.39 0.82 -15.12
N SER A 80 -5.76 -0.12 -14.25
CA SER A 80 -6.70 -1.19 -14.56
C SER A 80 -8.12 -0.66 -14.77
N ASN A 81 -8.59 0.25 -13.92
CA ASN A 81 -9.91 0.87 -14.04
C ASN A 81 -10.04 1.71 -15.31
N ALA A 82 -9.01 2.46 -15.68
CA ALA A 82 -9.02 3.21 -16.94
C ALA A 82 -9.05 2.29 -18.16
N ALA A 83 -8.32 1.18 -18.12
CA ALA A 83 -8.40 0.17 -19.18
C ALA A 83 -9.80 -0.46 -19.27
N GLN A 84 -10.46 -0.70 -18.13
CA GLN A 84 -11.82 -1.21 -18.09
C GLN A 84 -12.83 -0.19 -18.64
N ILE A 85 -12.75 1.09 -18.25
CA ILE A 85 -13.60 2.17 -18.80
C ILE A 85 -13.42 2.28 -20.32
N TRP A 86 -12.18 2.19 -20.81
CA TRP A 86 -11.89 2.23 -22.24
C TRP A 86 -12.55 1.05 -22.98
N ARG A 87 -12.49 -0.15 -22.40
CA ARG A 87 -13.09 -1.36 -22.96
C ARG A 87 -14.62 -1.31 -22.96
N ASP A 88 -15.21 -0.83 -21.88
CA ASP A 88 -16.66 -0.86 -21.67
C ASP A 88 -17.39 0.27 -22.42
N PHE A 89 -16.79 1.46 -22.50
CA PHE A 89 -17.43 2.66 -23.06
C PHE A 89 -16.81 3.14 -24.37
N CYS A 90 -15.48 3.24 -24.45
CA CYS A 90 -14.83 3.88 -25.61
C CYS A 90 -14.82 2.99 -26.86
N LEU A 91 -14.55 1.69 -26.72
CA LEU A 91 -14.56 0.75 -27.87
C LEU A 91 -15.96 0.52 -28.45
N LYS A 92 -17.01 0.94 -27.75
CA LYS A 92 -18.41 0.84 -28.20
C LYS A 92 -18.79 1.93 -29.20
N PHE A 93 -17.99 2.99 -29.32
CA PHE A 93 -18.17 4.05 -30.32
C PHE A 93 -17.22 3.85 -31.50
N GLU A 94 -17.77 3.77 -32.71
CA GLU A 94 -17.05 3.50 -33.97
C GLU A 94 -15.89 4.50 -34.23
N HIS A 95 -16.01 5.74 -33.73
CA HIS A 95 -14.99 6.78 -33.81
C HIS A 95 -13.74 6.57 -32.92
N PHE A 96 -13.83 5.74 -31.89
CA PHE A 96 -12.76 5.56 -30.90
C PHE A 96 -11.99 4.24 -31.04
N GLN A 97 -12.34 3.37 -32.00
CA GLN A 97 -11.58 2.14 -32.28
C GLN A 97 -10.12 2.41 -32.69
N THR A 98 -9.84 3.59 -33.28
CA THR A 98 -8.51 3.98 -33.78
C THR A 98 -7.76 4.92 -32.81
N ALA A 99 -8.32 5.22 -31.63
CA ALA A 99 -7.71 6.17 -30.71
C ALA A 99 -6.51 5.56 -29.96
N SER A 100 -5.33 6.09 -30.29
CA SER A 100 -3.99 5.69 -29.86
C SER A 100 -3.73 5.78 -28.35
N SER A 101 -2.79 4.94 -27.90
CA SER A 101 -2.26 4.73 -26.54
C SER A 101 -1.88 6.01 -25.76
N SER A 102 -1.65 7.13 -26.44
CA SER A 102 -1.41 8.44 -25.83
C SER A 102 -2.64 9.05 -25.14
N TYR A 103 -3.86 8.81 -25.63
CA TYR A 103 -5.09 9.38 -25.04
C TYR A 103 -5.45 8.69 -23.71
N ALA A 104 -5.29 7.37 -23.62
CA ALA A 104 -5.45 6.63 -22.37
C ALA A 104 -4.46 7.10 -21.28
N THR A 105 -3.23 7.45 -21.69
CA THR A 105 -2.20 7.98 -20.79
C THR A 105 -2.55 9.40 -20.30
N LEU A 106 -3.16 10.22 -21.15
CA LEU A 106 -3.61 11.59 -20.80
C LEU A 106 -4.83 11.56 -19.86
N VAL A 107 -5.81 10.69 -20.15
CA VAL A 107 -7.00 10.50 -19.31
C VAL A 107 -6.62 9.93 -17.94
N ASN A 108 -5.68 8.98 -17.87
CA ASN A 108 -5.11 8.50 -16.61
C ASN A 108 -4.44 9.62 -15.81
N LYS A 109 -3.66 10.50 -16.45
CA LYS A 109 -3.05 11.66 -15.79
C LYS A 109 -4.08 12.65 -15.25
N ILE A 110 -5.20 12.84 -15.95
CA ILE A 110 -6.27 13.78 -15.55
C ILE A 110 -7.12 13.19 -14.41
N ILE A 111 -7.49 11.91 -14.48
CA ILE A 111 -8.23 11.21 -13.41
C ILE A 111 -7.40 11.16 -12.12
N CYS A 112 -6.10 10.86 -12.20
CA CYS A 112 -5.21 10.93 -11.04
C CYS A 112 -5.06 12.34 -10.45
N LYS A 113 -5.21 13.39 -11.27
CA LYS A 113 -5.14 14.78 -10.81
C LYS A 113 -6.45 15.26 -10.18
N TRP A 114 -7.59 14.73 -10.63
CA TRP A 114 -8.92 15.12 -10.15
C TRP A 114 -9.22 14.58 -8.74
N ASN A 115 -8.74 13.37 -8.39
CA ASN A 115 -8.90 12.83 -7.03
C ASN A 115 -8.06 13.56 -5.96
N LYS A 116 -7.09 14.39 -6.37
CA LYS A 116 -6.29 15.23 -5.47
C LYS A 116 -6.95 16.58 -5.15
N PHE A 117 -8.12 16.88 -5.72
CA PHE A 117 -8.81 18.17 -5.58
C PHE A 117 -10.11 18.07 -4.76
N LEU A 118 -10.53 16.86 -4.38
CA LEU A 118 -11.79 16.60 -3.66
C LEU A 118 -11.60 16.25 -2.16
N HIS A 119 -10.39 16.45 -1.62
CA HIS A 119 -10.14 16.52 -0.18
C HIS A 119 -9.05 17.55 0.12
#